data_AF-A0A1H9K271-F1
#
_entry.id   AF-A0A1H9K271-F1
#
_cell.length_a   1.000
_cell.length_b   1.000
_cell.length_c   1.000
_cell.angle_alpha   90.00
_cell.angle_beta   90.00
_cell.angle_gamma   90.00
#
_symmetry.space_group_name_H-M   'P 1'
#
loop_
_entity.id
_entity.type
_entity.pdbx_description
1 polymer ?
#
loop_
_entity_poly.entity_id
_entity_poly.type
_entity_poly.pdbx_seq_one_letter_code
_entity_poly.pdbx_strand_id
1 'polypeptide(L)'
;MHASPRRSELLLLVFLAAVFAVSSTVVIGSMVHIERAGLTVGGIEDGAVLRAAAVYNNISVTAGDTRTLDRVEVLVDDEVVATRRTGNRLILAGFEPEEGDHKLLARVRNATPLLLDAKVEHEFTVTR
;
A
#
# COMPACT_ATOMS: atom_id res chain seq x y z
N MET A 1 20.63 -43.62 8.31
CA MET A 1 19.67 -43.89 7.22
C MET A 1 19.35 -42.57 6.54
N HIS A 2 19.92 -42.29 5.35
CA HIS A 2 19.45 -41.19 4.52
C HIS A 2 18.31 -41.72 3.66
N ALA A 3 17.08 -41.35 4.01
CA ALA A 3 15.93 -41.63 3.17
C ALA A 3 16.06 -40.76 1.92
N SER A 4 16.27 -41.38 0.76
CA SER A 4 16.20 -40.67 -0.52
C SER A 4 14.78 -40.07 -0.64
N PRO A 5 14.64 -38.76 -0.83
CA PRO A 5 13.33 -38.13 -0.92
C PRO A 5 12.56 -38.76 -2.09
N ARG A 6 11.31 -39.16 -1.84
CA ARG A 6 10.46 -39.74 -2.89
C ARG A 6 10.23 -38.65 -3.95
N ARG A 7 10.08 -39.02 -5.23
CA ARG A 7 9.86 -38.04 -6.33
C ARG A 7 8.73 -37.04 -6.03
N SER A 8 7.70 -37.45 -5.29
CA SER A 8 6.59 -36.60 -4.83
C SER A 8 7.04 -35.50 -3.86
N GLU A 9 8.02 -35.78 -3.01
CA GLU A 9 8.57 -34.85 -2.02
C GLU A 9 9.46 -33.79 -2.69
N LEU A 10 10.22 -34.18 -3.71
CA LEU A 10 10.97 -33.25 -4.56
C LEU A 10 10.04 -32.28 -5.31
N LEU A 11 8.93 -32.76 -5.86
CA LEU A 11 7.94 -31.90 -6.51
C LEU A 11 7.31 -30.89 -5.55
N LEU A 12 7.00 -31.33 -4.32
CA LEU A 12 6.43 -30.47 -3.29
C LEU A 12 7.43 -29.38 -2.85
N LEU A 13 8.72 -29.72 -2.72
CA LEU A 13 9.77 -28.77 -2.39
C LEU A 13 10.00 -27.74 -3.50
N VAL A 14 9.98 -28.16 -4.77
CA VAL A 14 10.08 -27.24 -5.92
C VAL A 14 8.87 -26.32 -5.99
N PHE A 15 7.67 -26.85 -5.77
CA PHE A 15 6.45 -26.05 -5.71
C PHE A 15 6.51 -25.03 -4.57
N LEU A 16 6.94 -25.46 -3.38
CA LEU A 16 7.08 -24.56 -2.23
C LEU A 16 8.13 -23.48 -2.48
N ALA A 17 9.26 -23.82 -3.10
CA ALA A 17 10.29 -22.85 -3.47
C ALA A 17 9.79 -21.84 -4.51
N ALA A 18 8.99 -22.30 -5.48
CA ALA A 18 8.38 -21.43 -6.48
C ALA A 18 7.34 -20.49 -5.85
N VAL A 19 6.47 -21.00 -4.98
CA VAL A 19 5.52 -20.19 -4.21
C VAL A 19 6.27 -19.16 -3.35
N PHE A 20 7.33 -19.57 -2.65
CA PHE A 20 8.12 -18.67 -1.82
C PHE A 20 8.84 -17.60 -2.65
N ALA A 21 9.38 -17.97 -3.82
CA ALA A 21 10.01 -17.01 -4.74
C ALA A 21 9.00 -16.00 -5.29
N VAL A 22 7.81 -16.45 -5.70
CA VAL A 22 6.74 -15.55 -6.19
C VAL A 22 6.24 -14.65 -5.05
N SER A 23 5.91 -15.21 -3.89
CA SER A 23 5.43 -14.43 -2.74
C SER A 23 6.48 -13.45 -2.22
N SER A 24 7.76 -13.83 -2.17
CA SER A 24 8.83 -12.92 -1.73
C SER A 24 9.03 -11.75 -2.69
N THR A 25 8.87 -11.94 -4.00
CA THR A 25 8.93 -10.81 -4.96
C THR A 25 7.79 -9.81 -4.78
N VAL A 26 6.59 -10.28 -4.44
CA VAL A 26 5.42 -9.41 -4.15
C VAL A 26 5.63 -8.63 -2.86
N VAL A 27 6.12 -9.30 -1.81
CA VAL A 27 6.34 -8.67 -0.49
C VAL A 27 7.51 -7.67 -0.48
N ILE A 28 8.59 -7.96 -1.22
CA ILE A 28 9.75 -7.05 -1.31
C ILE A 28 9.40 -5.81 -2.16
N GLY A 29 8.52 -5.93 -3.15
CA GLY A 29 8.03 -4.80 -3.95
C GLY A 29 7.32 -3.72 -3.11
N SER A 30 6.52 -4.14 -2.13
CA SER A 30 5.78 -3.24 -1.23
C SER A 30 6.67 -2.55 -0.18
N MET A 31 7.68 -3.24 0.37
CA MET A 31 8.52 -2.63 1.43
C MET A 31 9.57 -1.64 0.90
N VAL A 32 10.04 -1.77 -0.35
CA VAL A 32 11.13 -0.94 -0.90
C VAL A 32 10.68 0.51 -1.19
N HIS A 33 9.39 0.79 -1.23
CA HIS A 33 8.87 2.14 -1.53
C HIS A 33 8.78 3.09 -0.32
N ILE A 34 8.93 2.57 0.90
CA ILE A 34 8.72 3.34 2.14
C ILE A 34 9.90 4.28 2.47
N GLU A 35 11.12 3.96 2.03
CA GLU A 35 12.31 4.65 2.56
C GLU A 35 12.70 5.96 1.85
N ARG A 36 12.22 6.29 0.65
CA ARG A 36 12.82 7.40 -0.14
C ARG A 36 12.18 8.79 -0.05
N ALA A 37 10.99 8.95 0.53
CA ALA A 37 10.46 10.28 0.91
C ALA A 37 9.77 10.33 2.29
N GLY A 38 9.82 9.23 3.04
CA GLY A 38 9.16 9.13 4.34
C GLY A 38 7.65 9.33 4.26
N LEU A 39 7.01 8.95 3.14
CA LEU A 39 5.55 8.89 3.07
C LEU A 39 5.08 7.65 3.83
N THR A 40 4.05 7.81 4.64
CA THR A 40 3.46 6.72 5.40
C THR A 40 1.96 6.89 5.43
N VAL A 41 1.23 5.83 5.09
CA VAL A 41 -0.21 5.77 5.27
C VAL A 41 -0.49 5.09 6.61
N GLY A 42 -1.35 5.72 7.41
CA GLY A 42 -1.82 5.19 8.68
C GLY A 42 -3.32 4.94 8.63
N GLY A 43 -3.79 3.97 9.42
CA GLY A 43 -5.20 3.60 9.52
C GLY A 43 -5.68 2.58 8.48
N ILE A 44 -4.79 2.14 7.58
CA ILE A 44 -4.91 0.93 6.78
C ILE A 44 -3.60 0.16 6.85
N GLU A 45 -3.71 -1.14 7.09
CA GLU A 45 -2.63 -2.10 6.87
C GLU A 45 -2.90 -2.80 5.53
N ASP A 46 -1.87 -3.38 4.90
CA ASP A 46 -2.07 -4.13 3.66
C ASP A 46 -3.02 -5.31 3.88
N GLY A 47 -4.10 -5.36 3.09
CA GLY A 47 -5.17 -6.35 3.21
C GLY A 47 -6.15 -6.08 4.35
N ALA A 48 -6.15 -4.87 4.93
CA ALA A 48 -7.07 -4.52 6.01
C ALA A 48 -8.53 -4.51 5.55
N VAL A 49 -9.42 -5.03 6.40
CA VAL A 49 -10.86 -4.95 6.19
C VAL A 49 -11.42 -3.79 7.01
N LEU A 50 -11.94 -2.78 6.33
CA LEU A 50 -12.52 -1.60 6.94
C LEU A 50 -14.04 -1.56 6.76
N ARG A 51 -14.73 -0.96 7.73
CA ARG A 51 -16.11 -0.52 7.52
C ARG A 51 -16.12 0.76 6.70
N ALA A 52 -17.12 0.95 5.83
CA ALA A 52 -17.24 2.17 5.02
C ALA A 52 -17.14 3.47 5.85
N ALA A 53 -17.77 3.50 7.04
CA ALA A 53 -17.70 4.65 7.94
C ALA A 53 -16.30 4.91 8.56
N ALA A 54 -15.46 3.88 8.66
CA ALA A 54 -14.11 3.98 9.22
C ALA A 54 -13.10 4.57 8.20
N VAL A 55 -13.36 4.41 6.90
CA VAL A 55 -12.46 4.84 5.83
C VAL A 55 -12.22 6.35 5.86
N TYR A 56 -13.26 7.15 6.11
CA TYR A 56 -13.18 8.62 6.08
C TYR A 56 -12.27 9.22 7.18
N ASN A 57 -12.26 8.64 8.38
CA ASN A 57 -11.59 9.25 9.54
C ASN A 57 -10.28 8.56 9.94
N ASN A 58 -10.11 7.29 9.57
CA ASN A 58 -8.95 6.53 10.01
C ASN A 58 -7.80 6.60 9.03
N ILE A 59 -8.07 6.73 7.72
CA ILE A 59 -7.02 6.77 6.71
C ILE A 59 -6.36 8.15 6.72
N SER A 60 -5.06 8.15 7.00
CA SER A 60 -4.25 9.34 7.02
C SER A 60 -2.93 9.14 6.29
N VAL A 61 -2.45 10.18 5.61
CA VAL A 61 -1.15 10.18 4.95
C VAL A 61 -0.24 11.16 5.68
N THR A 62 0.94 10.70 6.05
CA THR A 62 2.00 11.49 6.69
C THR A 62 3.23 11.49 5.80
N ALA A 63 4.09 12.50 5.99
CA ALA A 63 5.35 12.64 5.29
C ALA A 63 6.44 13.04 6.29
N GLY A 64 7.67 12.56 6.08
CA GLY A 64 8.82 12.93 6.89
C GLY A 64 9.11 14.44 6.90
N ASP A 65 8.83 15.12 5.77
CA ASP A 65 8.78 16.59 5.70
C ASP A 65 7.33 17.07 5.49
N THR A 66 6.89 17.94 6.39
CA THR A 66 5.55 18.54 6.39
C THR A 66 5.29 19.42 5.16
N ARG A 67 6.33 19.94 4.48
CA ARG A 67 6.23 20.66 3.20
C ARG A 67 6.01 19.75 1.99
N THR A 68 6.26 18.45 2.15
CA THR A 68 6.01 17.46 1.09
C THR A 68 4.52 17.16 0.95
N LEU A 69 3.76 17.26 2.04
CA LEU A 69 2.30 17.06 2.05
C LEU A 69 1.56 17.98 1.07
N ASP A 70 2.06 19.19 0.81
CA ASP A 70 1.45 20.12 -0.14
C ASP A 70 1.54 19.65 -1.60
N ARG A 71 2.39 18.66 -1.88
CA ARG A 71 2.57 18.04 -3.20
C ARG A 71 2.06 16.60 -3.26
N VAL A 72 1.49 16.09 -2.17
CA VAL A 72 0.93 14.74 -2.12
C VAL A 72 -0.41 14.73 -2.83
N GLU A 73 -0.56 13.79 -3.76
CA GLU A 73 -1.81 13.40 -4.37
C GLU A 73 -2.19 12.02 -3.86
N VAL A 74 -3.43 11.88 -3.41
CA VAL A 74 -3.98 10.60 -2.95
C VAL A 74 -4.98 10.14 -4.00
N LEU A 75 -4.84 8.89 -4.42
CA LEU A 75 -5.71 8.22 -5.36
C LEU A 75 -6.32 7.00 -4.68
N VAL A 76 -7.58 6.72 -4.98
CA VAL A 76 -8.23 5.45 -4.66
C VAL A 76 -8.79 4.89 -5.96
N ASP A 77 -8.43 3.66 -6.31
CA ASP A 77 -8.82 3.01 -7.57
C ASP A 77 -8.51 3.86 -8.80
N ASP A 78 -7.33 4.47 -8.80
CA ASP A 78 -6.83 5.41 -9.82
C ASP A 78 -7.61 6.73 -9.93
N GLU A 79 -8.59 7.00 -9.06
CA GLU A 79 -9.30 8.27 -8.96
C GLU A 79 -8.70 9.19 -7.90
N VAL A 80 -8.51 10.47 -8.23
CA VAL A 80 -7.97 11.46 -7.29
C VAL A 80 -9.01 11.79 -6.23
N VAL A 81 -8.68 11.47 -4.98
CA VAL A 81 -9.54 11.73 -3.82
C VAL A 81 -9.13 13.03 -3.15
N ALA A 82 -10.13 13.85 -2.79
CA ALA A 82 -9.88 15.07 -2.04
C ALA A 82 -9.32 14.74 -0.65
N THR A 83 -8.37 15.54 -0.20
CA THR A 83 -7.78 15.39 1.14
C THR A 83 -7.91 16.67 1.94
N ARG A 84 -8.05 16.53 3.25
CA ARG A 84 -8.05 17.63 4.21
C ARG A 84 -6.82 17.55 5.08
N ARG A 85 -6.06 18.64 5.14
CA ARG A 85 -4.91 18.76 6.04
C ARG A 85 -5.35 18.97 7.47
N THR A 86 -4.85 18.13 8.37
CA THR A 86 -5.07 18.22 9.81
C THR A 86 -3.70 18.16 10.51
N GLY A 87 -3.09 19.32 10.75
CA GLY A 87 -1.74 19.42 11.32
C GLY A 87 -0.67 18.89 10.36
N ASN A 88 0.01 17.82 10.76
CA ASN A 88 1.09 17.15 10.03
C ASN A 88 0.64 15.90 9.24
N ARG A 89 -0.66 15.75 9.01
CA ARG A 89 -1.24 14.65 8.21
C ARG A 89 -2.31 15.15 7.26
N LEU A 90 -2.48 14.43 6.15
CA LEU A 90 -3.63 14.52 5.26
C LEU A 90 -4.62 13.43 5.64
N ILE A 91 -5.90 13.75 5.63
CA ILE A 91 -7.00 12.81 5.88
C ILE A 91 -7.86 12.80 4.61
N LEU A 92 -8.38 11.64 4.22
CA LEU A 92 -9.31 11.56 3.08
C LEU A 92 -10.57 12.38 3.41
N ALA A 93 -11.05 13.12 2.42
CA ALA A 93 -12.21 13.98 2.56
C ALA A 93 -13.16 13.76 1.39
N GLY A 94 -14.42 13.49 1.70
CA GLY A 94 -15.49 13.32 0.72
C GLY A 94 -15.42 12.02 -0.08
N PHE A 95 -14.70 11.02 0.42
CA PHE A 95 -14.66 9.69 -0.17
C PHE A 95 -15.65 8.76 0.52
N GLU A 96 -16.60 8.25 -0.25
CA GLU A 96 -17.56 7.22 0.15
C GLU A 96 -17.26 5.97 -0.67
N PRO A 97 -16.44 5.03 -0.13
CA PRO A 97 -16.12 3.81 -0.85
C PRO A 97 -17.35 2.92 -1.00
N GLU A 98 -17.43 2.25 -2.14
CA GLU A 98 -18.34 1.12 -2.30
C GLU A 98 -17.86 -0.09 -1.47
N GLU A 99 -18.66 -1.15 -1.44
CA GLU A 99 -18.25 -2.40 -0.80
C GLU A 99 -17.38 -3.20 -1.78
N GLY A 100 -16.22 -3.69 -1.33
CA GLY A 100 -15.31 -4.44 -2.19
C GLY A 100 -13.84 -4.14 -1.93
N ASP A 101 -12.99 -4.60 -2.85
CA ASP A 101 -11.54 -4.38 -2.79
C ASP A 101 -11.17 -3.05 -3.43
N HIS A 102 -10.33 -2.30 -2.73
CA HIS A 102 -9.89 -0.97 -3.11
C HIS A 102 -8.38 -0.86 -3.00
N LYS A 103 -7.81 0.03 -3.82
CA LYS A 103 -6.38 0.34 -3.81
C LYS A 103 -6.17 1.81 -3.54
N LEU A 104 -5.49 2.13 -2.45
CA LEU A 104 -5.03 3.49 -2.14
C LEU A 104 -3.59 3.68 -2.62
N LEU A 105 -3.36 4.77 -3.36
CA LEU A 105 -2.05 5.21 -3.81
C LEU A 105 -1.83 6.65 -3.33
N ALA A 106 -0.84 6.87 -2.46
CA ALA A 106 -0.38 8.21 -2.14
C ALA A 106 0.96 8.47 -2.83
N ARG A 107 1.03 9.50 -3.67
CA ARG A 107 2.23 9.87 -4.42
C ARG A 107 2.57 11.33 -4.26
N VAL A 108 3.86 11.67 -4.25
CA VAL A 108 4.32 13.06 -4.32
C VAL A 108 4.46 13.46 -5.78
N ARG A 109 3.74 14.49 -6.21
CA ARG A 109 3.94 15.08 -7.53
C ARG A 109 5.27 15.83 -7.55
N ASN A 110 6.27 15.30 -8.23
CA ASN A 110 7.47 16.06 -8.54
C ASN A 110 7.31 16.79 -9.87
N ALA A 111 7.74 18.06 -9.91
CA ALA A 111 7.80 18.83 -11.15
C ALA A 111 8.95 18.42 -12.07
N THR A 112 9.83 17.50 -11.63
CA THR A 112 11.04 17.08 -12.35
C THR A 112 10.91 15.61 -12.76
N PRO A 113 10.75 15.30 -14.06
CA PRO A 113 10.44 13.94 -14.57
C PRO A 113 11.49 12.85 -14.29
N LEU A 114 12.68 13.20 -13.80
CA LEU A 114 13.81 12.29 -13.61
C LEU A 114 14.06 11.91 -12.14
N LEU A 115 13.33 12.52 -11.20
CA LEU A 115 13.38 12.13 -9.80
C LEU A 115 12.36 11.03 -9.57
N LEU A 116 12.77 9.96 -8.88
CA LEU A 116 11.88 8.89 -8.43
C LEU A 116 10.73 9.49 -7.64
N ASP A 117 9.51 9.41 -8.18
CA ASP A 117 8.30 9.79 -7.47
C ASP A 117 8.15 8.87 -6.27
N ALA A 118 8.16 9.47 -5.08
CA ALA A 118 7.84 8.71 -3.89
C ALA A 118 6.35 8.41 -3.91
N LYS A 119 6.06 7.12 -3.87
CA LYS A 119 4.71 6.60 -3.83
C LYS A 119 4.61 5.50 -2.79
N VAL A 120 3.45 5.38 -2.18
CA VAL A 120 3.09 4.30 -1.27
C VAL A 120 1.71 3.80 -1.70
N GLU A 121 1.59 2.48 -1.78
CA GLU A 121 0.39 1.78 -2.24
C GLU A 121 -0.07 0.86 -1.12
N HIS A 122 -1.39 0.82 -0.89
CA HIS A 122 -2.03 -0.07 0.07
C HIS A 122 -3.33 -0.63 -0.51
N GLU A 123 -3.53 -1.94 -0.33
CA GLU A 123 -4.76 -2.62 -0.69
C GLU A 123 -5.62 -2.81 0.56
N PHE A 124 -6.93 -2.55 0.45
CA PHE A 124 -7.86 -2.71 1.56
C PHE A 124 -9.25 -3.10 1.06
N THR A 125 -10.02 -3.81 1.88
CA THR A 125 -11.39 -4.23 1.55
C THR A 125 -12.37 -3.43 2.39
N VAL A 126 -13.42 -2.90 1.77
CA VAL A 126 -14.51 -2.20 2.44
C VAL A 126 -15.71 -3.12 2.58
N THR A 127 -16.27 -3.12 3.79
CA THR A 127 -17.47 -3.86 4.19
C THR A 127 -18.49 -2.91 4.83
N ARG A 128 -19.76 -3.31 4.88
CA ARG A 128 -20.82 -2.52 5.53
C ARG A 128 -20.73 -2.50 7.06
#